data_AF-A0A2T6IHT5-F1
#
_entry.id   AF-A0A2T6IHT5-F1
#
_cell.length_a   1.000
_cell.length_b   1.000
_cell.length_c   1.000
_cell.angle_alpha   90.00
_cell.angle_beta   90.00
_cell.angle_gamma   90.00
#
_symmetry.space_group_name_H-M   'P 1'
#
loop_
_entity.id
_entity.type
_entity.pdbx_description
1 polymer ?
#
loop_
_entity_poly.entity_id
_entity_poly.type
_entity_poly.pdbx_seq_one_letter_code
_entity_poly.pdbx_strand_id
1 'polypeptide(L)'
;YVLKRDQPVQEVDEEEPIEVIVERERAALPAGGTPVTLETFTAWKEKKEQERIAAVEAQRQAEAKKGGNRGLHVLTGRDLFQYDPSLFVDDEGAAGEADYEEDEAAWEAVINQNQETIDRANREAQGGDEDASDGEADSEKREATTGDDSPGPRTIKEDLFLQDDELPDDLDALDE
;
A
#
# COMPACT_ATOMS: atom_id res chain seq x y z
N TYR A 1 26.69 -29.45 0.05
CA TYR A 1 25.74 -29.21 1.15
C TYR A 1 26.40 -28.30 2.17
N VAL A 2 25.88 -27.09 2.36
CA VAL A 2 26.36 -26.19 3.43
C VAL A 2 25.46 -26.43 4.63
N LEU A 3 26.05 -26.93 5.72
CA LEU A 3 25.33 -27.25 6.95
C LEU A 3 24.80 -25.96 7.57
N LYS A 4 23.47 -25.86 7.72
CA LYS A 4 22.82 -24.74 8.41
C LYS A 4 23.38 -24.70 9.83
N ARG A 5 24.09 -23.62 10.17
CA ARG A 5 24.57 -23.35 11.53
C ARG A 5 23.38 -23.21 12.46
N ASP A 6 23.53 -23.77 13.65
CA ASP A 6 22.56 -23.76 14.76
C ASP A 6 22.03 -22.34 15.02
N GLN A 7 20.81 -22.08 14.55
CA GLN A 7 20.03 -20.95 15.01
C GLN A 7 19.54 -21.33 16.43
N PRO A 8 19.82 -20.53 17.47
CA PRO A 8 19.23 -20.82 18.77
C PRO A 8 17.72 -20.86 18.60
N VAL A 9 17.10 -21.96 19.03
CA VAL A 9 15.65 -22.06 19.14
C VAL A 9 15.25 -20.88 20.01
N GLN A 10 14.61 -19.88 19.41
CA GLN A 10 13.97 -18.84 20.18
C GLN A 10 12.98 -19.57 21.07
N GLU A 11 13.17 -19.51 22.37
CA GLU A 11 12.13 -19.87 23.32
C GLU A 11 10.97 -18.95 22.97
N VAL A 12 9.98 -19.51 22.28
CA VAL A 12 8.69 -18.87 22.12
C VAL A 12 8.15 -18.90 23.53
N ASP A 13 8.26 -17.78 24.24
CA ASP A 13 7.50 -17.58 25.47
C ASP A 13 6.06 -17.99 25.12
N GLU A 14 5.56 -19.06 25.74
CA GLU A 14 4.17 -19.48 25.57
C GLU A 14 3.32 -18.32 26.08
N GLU A 15 2.92 -17.43 25.16
CA GLU A 15 2.10 -16.28 25.46
C GLU A 15 0.83 -16.81 26.13
N GLU A 16 0.59 -16.37 27.37
CA GLU A 16 -0.64 -16.73 28.08
C GLU A 16 -1.84 -16.36 27.18
N PRO A 17 -2.83 -17.24 27.03
CA PRO A 17 -4.00 -16.95 26.22
C PRO A 17 -4.71 -15.70 26.75
N ILE A 18 -5.22 -14.86 25.83
CA ILE A 18 -5.82 -13.56 26.14
C ILE A 18 -6.97 -13.70 27.14
N GLU A 19 -7.71 -14.80 27.10
CA GLU A 19 -8.79 -15.12 28.02
C GLU A 19 -8.32 -15.15 29.49
N VAL A 20 -7.16 -15.77 29.74
CA VAL A 20 -6.58 -15.88 31.09
C VAL A 20 -6.10 -14.51 31.56
N ILE A 21 -5.52 -13.70 30.67
CA ILE A 21 -5.10 -12.33 30.97
C ILE A 21 -6.31 -11.47 31.35
N VAL A 22 -7.38 -11.54 30.55
CA VAL A 22 -8.62 -10.77 30.78
C VAL A 22 -9.30 -11.17 32.08
N GLU A 23 -9.35 -12.48 32.41
CA GLU A 23 -9.93 -12.94 33.68
C GLU A 23 -9.11 -12.48 34.89
N ARG A 24 -7.78 -12.54 34.80
CA ARG A 24 -6.88 -12.04 35.85
C ARG A 24 -7.07 -10.54 36.07
N GLU A 25 -7.16 -9.75 35.01
CA GLU A 25 -7.38 -8.30 35.11
C GLU A 25 -8.78 -7.96 35.63
N ARG A 26 -9.83 -8.68 35.19
CA ARG A 26 -11.19 -8.52 35.73
C ARG A 26 -11.25 -8.79 37.23
N ALA A 27 -10.54 -9.81 37.71
CA ALA A 27 -10.47 -10.12 39.13
C ALA A 27 -9.67 -9.08 39.94
N ALA A 28 -8.70 -8.41 39.31
CA ALA A 28 -7.89 -7.37 39.93
C ALA A 28 -8.61 -6.01 40.00
N LEU A 29 -9.65 -5.78 39.18
CA LEU A 29 -10.41 -4.54 39.19
C LEU A 29 -11.26 -4.42 40.48
N PRO A 30 -11.30 -3.23 41.12
CA PRO A 30 -12.14 -2.99 42.28
C PRO A 30 -13.63 -3.06 41.92
N ALA A 31 -14.47 -3.35 42.91
CA ALA A 31 -15.92 -3.34 42.72
C ALA A 31 -16.44 -1.92 42.41
N GLY A 32 -17.22 -1.80 41.33
CA GLY A 32 -17.79 -0.54 40.85
C GLY A 32 -16.98 0.08 39.71
N GLY A 33 -17.56 0.11 38.51
CA GLY A 33 -17.01 0.75 37.32
C GLY A 33 -17.89 1.89 36.81
N THR A 34 -17.36 2.72 35.91
CA THR A 34 -18.14 3.78 35.25
C THR A 34 -19.13 3.13 34.28
N PRO A 35 -20.46 3.34 34.42
CA PRO A 35 -21.43 2.85 33.45
C PRO A 35 -21.14 3.46 32.09
N VAL A 36 -21.20 2.66 31.03
CA VAL A 36 -20.98 3.13 29.66
C VAL A 36 -22.28 3.78 29.17
N THR A 37 -22.47 5.05 29.53
CA THR A 37 -23.53 5.92 28.98
C THR A 37 -22.96 6.78 27.86
N LEU A 38 -23.84 7.36 27.03
CA LEU A 38 -23.40 8.25 25.93
C LEU A 38 -22.48 9.38 26.44
N GLU A 39 -22.88 10.09 27.50
CA GLU A 39 -22.08 11.18 28.09
C GLU A 39 -20.70 10.73 28.57
N THR A 40 -20.61 9.57 29.22
CA THR A 40 -19.33 9.05 29.72
C THR A 40 -18.45 8.54 28.58
N PHE A 41 -19.06 8.00 27.53
CA PHE A 41 -18.36 7.48 26.36
C PHE A 41 -17.81 8.61 25.48
N THR A 42 -18.59 9.67 25.24
CA THR A 42 -18.12 10.85 24.49
C THR A 42 -16.97 11.53 25.22
N ALA A 43 -17.12 11.76 26.52
CA ALA A 43 -16.04 12.32 27.35
C ALA A 43 -14.77 11.44 27.34
N TRP A 44 -14.93 10.11 27.37
CA TRP A 44 -13.81 9.18 27.25
C TRP A 44 -13.15 9.22 25.87
N LYS A 45 -13.95 9.31 24.79
CA LYS A 45 -13.46 9.38 23.41
C LYS A 45 -12.66 10.67 23.18
N GLU A 46 -13.19 11.81 23.63
CA GLU A 46 -12.47 13.09 23.59
C GLU A 46 -11.17 13.03 24.38
N LYS A 47 -11.21 12.49 25.60
CA LYS A 47 -10.00 12.28 26.42
C LYS A 47 -8.98 11.40 25.71
N LYS A 48 -9.42 10.30 25.08
CA LYS A 48 -8.54 9.39 24.35
C LYS A 48 -7.92 10.02 23.13
N GLU A 49 -8.67 10.84 22.41
CA GLU A 49 -8.14 11.57 21.26
C GLU A 49 -7.12 12.62 21.70
N GLN A 50 -7.39 13.35 22.78
CA GLN A 50 -6.41 14.28 23.36
C GLN A 50 -5.14 13.56 23.83
N GLU A 51 -5.27 12.40 24.48
CA GLU A 51 -4.13 11.55 24.85
C GLU A 51 -3.32 11.10 23.63
N ARG A 52 -4.00 10.72 22.53
CA ARG A 52 -3.35 10.32 21.27
C ARG A 52 -2.57 11.49 20.66
N ILE A 53 -3.20 12.66 20.54
CA ILE A 53 -2.55 13.87 19.99
C ILE A 53 -1.35 14.25 20.85
N ALA A 54 -1.49 14.27 22.18
CA ALA A 54 -0.41 14.59 23.09
C ALA A 54 0.75 13.58 23.02
N ALA A 55 0.46 12.29 22.86
CA ALA A 55 1.48 11.26 22.67
C ALA A 55 2.27 11.45 21.36
N VAL A 56 1.57 11.75 20.27
CA VAL A 56 2.20 12.05 18.96
C VAL A 56 3.05 13.32 19.06
N GLU A 57 2.56 14.38 19.71
CA GLU A 57 3.34 15.59 19.93
C GLU A 57 4.58 15.35 20.81
N ALA A 58 4.44 14.54 21.87
CA ALA A 58 5.56 14.19 22.74
C ALA A 58 6.63 13.38 21.99
N GLN A 59 6.22 12.39 21.19
CA GLN A 59 7.12 11.64 20.31
C GLN A 59 7.82 12.58 19.33
N ARG A 60 7.08 13.49 18.70
CA ARG A 60 7.61 14.49 17.79
C ARG A 60 8.65 15.40 18.47
N GLN A 61 8.37 15.90 19.68
CA GLN A 61 9.34 16.71 20.42
C GLN A 61 10.60 15.91 20.77
N ALA A 62 10.47 14.63 21.08
CA ALA A 62 11.61 13.75 21.33
C ALA A 62 12.44 13.53 20.06
N GLU A 63 11.80 13.31 18.91
CA GLU A 63 12.46 13.13 17.62
C GLU A 63 13.10 14.41 17.09
N ALA A 64 12.45 15.56 17.22
CA ALA A 64 13.01 16.86 16.88
C ALA A 64 14.27 17.19 17.71
N LYS A 65 14.26 16.85 19.00
CA LYS A 65 15.44 16.98 19.88
C LYS A 65 16.58 16.03 19.49
N LYS A 66 16.25 14.84 18.96
CA LYS A 66 17.23 13.82 18.55
C LYS A 66 17.82 14.09 17.15
N GLY A 67 17.06 14.74 16.27
CA GLY A 67 17.39 14.90 14.84
C GLY A 67 18.09 16.20 14.43
N GLY A 68 18.14 17.25 15.26
CA GLY A 68 18.50 18.58 14.78
C GLY A 68 17.57 19.02 13.63
N ASN A 69 18.00 19.92 12.73
CA ASN A 69 17.21 20.39 11.56
C ASN A 69 16.75 19.27 10.59
N ARG A 70 17.05 17.98 10.87
CA ARG A 70 16.54 16.79 10.17
C ARG A 70 15.31 16.15 10.84
N GLY A 71 14.73 16.76 11.88
CA GLY A 71 13.60 16.20 12.63
C GLY A 71 12.35 15.89 11.81
N LEU A 72 12.14 16.57 10.66
CA LEU A 72 11.04 16.28 9.75
C LEU A 72 11.24 14.98 8.95
N HIS A 73 12.49 14.53 8.80
CA HIS A 73 12.89 13.39 7.98
C HIS A 73 12.73 12.04 8.68
N VAL A 74 12.30 12.05 9.95
CA VAL A 74 12.10 10.86 10.80
C VAL A 74 10.64 10.42 10.83
N LEU A 75 9.72 11.36 10.58
CA LEU A 75 8.27 11.10 10.57
C LEU A 75 7.88 10.32 9.31
N THR A 76 6.91 9.42 9.43
CA THR A 76 6.37 8.72 8.26
C THR A 76 5.57 9.69 7.39
N GLY A 77 5.41 9.40 6.09
CA GLY A 77 4.66 10.27 5.17
C GLY A 77 3.22 10.54 5.64
N ARG A 78 2.57 9.55 6.26
CA ARG A 78 1.25 9.70 6.88
C ARG A 78 1.27 10.69 8.04
N ASP A 79 2.28 10.63 8.90
CA ASP A 79 2.41 11.54 10.04
C ASP A 79 2.67 12.98 9.57
N LEU A 80 3.46 13.14 8.50
CA LEU A 80 3.71 14.44 7.88
C LEU A 80 2.44 15.05 7.29
N PHE A 81 1.59 14.24 6.63
CA PHE A 81 0.32 14.72 6.06
C PHE A 81 -0.67 15.13 7.14
N GLN A 82 -0.75 14.41 8.25
CA GLN A 82 -1.57 14.81 9.41
C GLN A 82 -1.03 16.06 10.10
N TYR A 83 0.29 16.27 10.07
CA TYR A 83 0.93 17.42 10.69
C TYR A 83 0.65 18.71 9.92
N ASP A 84 0.94 18.71 8.62
CA ASP A 84 0.74 19.87 7.77
C ASP A 84 0.49 19.43 6.32
N PRO A 85 -0.78 19.34 5.91
CA PRO A 85 -1.15 19.01 4.53
C PRO A 85 -0.57 20.01 3.51
N SER A 86 -0.27 21.25 3.92
CA SER A 86 0.24 22.27 3.01
C SER A 86 1.67 22.01 2.55
N LEU A 87 2.41 21.13 3.23
CA LEU A 87 3.73 20.67 2.82
C LEU A 87 3.70 19.80 1.55
N PHE A 88 2.52 19.30 1.16
CA PHE A 88 2.33 18.43 0.00
C PHE A 88 1.65 19.15 -1.16
N VAL A 89 1.64 20.48 -1.14
CA VAL A 89 1.22 21.29 -2.28
C VAL A 89 2.43 21.48 -3.18
N ASP A 90 2.26 21.08 -4.44
CA ASP A 90 3.24 21.24 -5.50
C ASP A 90 3.68 22.71 -5.66
N ASP A 91 4.98 22.91 -5.90
CA ASP A 91 5.52 24.25 -6.15
C ASP A 91 5.25 24.72 -7.58
N GLU A 92 5.53 25.99 -7.88
CA GLU A 92 5.27 26.59 -9.20
C GLU A 92 6.05 25.89 -10.35
N GLY A 93 7.07 25.09 -10.02
CA GLY A 93 7.88 24.34 -10.98
C GLY A 93 7.56 22.85 -11.06
N ALA A 94 6.57 22.36 -10.32
CA ALA A 94 6.16 20.98 -10.36
C ALA A 94 5.48 20.66 -11.69
N ALA A 95 5.77 19.46 -12.21
CA ALA A 95 5.15 18.96 -13.41
C ALA A 95 3.63 18.79 -13.19
N GLY A 96 2.85 19.45 -14.03
CA GLY A 96 1.39 19.34 -14.00
C GLY A 96 0.91 18.06 -14.69
N GLU A 97 -0.39 17.79 -14.60
CA GLU A 97 -1.01 16.63 -15.29
C GLU A 97 -0.65 16.58 -16.78
N ALA A 98 -0.67 17.75 -17.45
CA ALA A 98 -0.35 17.87 -18.88
C ALA A 98 1.11 17.52 -19.23
N ASP A 99 2.04 17.60 -18.27
CA ASP A 99 3.43 17.20 -18.50
C ASP A 99 3.59 15.67 -18.48
N TYR A 100 2.61 14.96 -17.91
CA TYR A 100 2.52 13.50 -17.92
C TYR A 100 1.57 12.95 -18.99
N GLU A 101 0.85 13.81 -19.72
CA GLU A 101 0.06 13.38 -20.88
C GLU A 101 1.01 12.85 -21.96
N GLU A 102 1.03 11.53 -22.11
CA GLU A 102 1.80 10.87 -23.17
C GLU A 102 1.14 11.15 -24.53
N ASP A 103 1.81 11.95 -25.37
CA ASP A 103 1.44 12.08 -26.78
C ASP A 103 1.83 10.78 -27.51
N GLU A 104 0.89 9.83 -27.52
CA GLU A 104 1.07 8.50 -28.10
C GLU A 104 1.48 8.58 -29.58
N ALA A 105 1.04 9.61 -30.33
CA ALA A 105 1.46 9.82 -31.71
C ALA A 105 2.93 10.29 -31.82
N ALA A 106 3.39 11.11 -30.87
CA ALA A 106 4.81 11.49 -30.80
C ALA A 106 5.70 10.29 -30.44
N TRP A 107 5.27 9.43 -29.51
CA TRP A 107 5.97 8.21 -29.17
C TRP A 107 6.02 7.21 -30.33
N GLU A 108 4.89 6.98 -31.02
CA GLU A 108 4.82 6.14 -32.21
C GLU A 108 5.76 6.64 -33.32
N ALA A 109 5.83 7.96 -33.55
CA ALA A 109 6.74 8.53 -34.54
C ALA A 109 8.22 8.24 -34.21
N VAL A 110 8.61 8.37 -32.93
CA VAL A 110 9.97 8.05 -32.46
C VAL A 110 10.27 6.56 -32.60
N ILE A 111 9.32 5.69 -32.24
CA ILE A 111 9.44 4.24 -32.38
C ILE A 111 9.63 3.86 -33.84
N ASN A 112 8.80 4.39 -34.74
CA ASN A 112 8.89 4.12 -36.18
C ASN A 112 10.23 4.59 -36.77
N GLN A 113 10.69 5.78 -36.38
CA GLN A 113 12.00 6.29 -36.83
C GLN A 113 13.16 5.42 -36.33
N ASN A 114 13.11 4.96 -35.08
CA ASN A 114 14.09 4.04 -34.52
C ASN A 114 14.05 2.68 -35.24
N GLN A 115 12.87 2.17 -35.57
CA GLN A 115 12.72 0.93 -36.31
C GLN A 115 13.29 1.04 -37.73
N GLU A 116 12.99 2.12 -38.45
CA GLU A 116 13.53 2.35 -39.80
C GLU A 116 15.06 2.48 -39.81
N THR A 117 15.63 3.12 -38.79
CA THR A 117 17.09 3.25 -38.66
C THR A 117 17.76 1.91 -38.36
N ILE A 118 17.15 1.08 -37.52
CA ILE A 118 17.60 -0.29 -37.26
C ILE A 118 17.50 -1.14 -38.53
N ASP A 119 16.37 -1.10 -39.25
CA ASP A 119 16.16 -1.88 -40.48
C ASP A 119 17.13 -1.47 -41.59
N ARG A 120 17.42 -0.17 -41.71
CA ARG A 120 18.42 0.35 -42.63
C ARG A 120 19.81 -0.15 -42.27
N ALA A 121 20.21 -0.04 -41.00
CA ALA A 121 21.50 -0.53 -40.53
C ALA A 121 21.64 -2.05 -40.74
N ASN A 122 20.58 -2.82 -40.51
CA ASN A 122 20.55 -4.26 -40.75
C ASN A 122 20.67 -4.59 -42.25
N ARG A 123 19.99 -3.87 -43.13
CA ARG A 123 20.07 -4.06 -44.59
C ARG A 123 21.45 -3.69 -45.13
N GLU A 124 22.05 -2.63 -44.62
CA GLU A 124 23.42 -2.24 -44.96
C GLU A 124 24.46 -3.25 -44.45
N ALA A 125 24.24 -3.83 -43.27
CA ALA A 125 25.05 -4.92 -42.74
C ALA A 125 24.87 -6.24 -43.53
N GLN A 126 23.70 -6.45 -44.14
CA GLN A 126 23.37 -7.62 -44.97
C GLN A 126 23.74 -7.47 -46.46
N GLY A 127 24.55 -6.49 -46.84
CA GLY A 127 24.97 -6.30 -48.23
C GLY A 127 25.82 -7.44 -48.79
N GLY A 128 25.16 -8.47 -49.33
CA GLY A 128 25.73 -9.43 -50.28
C GLY A 128 25.25 -10.88 -50.14
N ASP A 129 24.00 -11.19 -50.45
CA ASP A 129 23.69 -12.32 -51.34
C ASP A 129 22.28 -12.21 -51.91
N GLU A 130 22.19 -12.27 -53.24
CA GLU A 130 20.97 -12.47 -53.98
C GLU A 130 20.70 -13.99 -54.01
N ASP A 131 19.82 -14.52 -53.16
CA ASP A 131 19.08 -15.72 -53.57
C ASP A 131 17.77 -15.89 -52.81
N ALA A 132 16.74 -16.20 -53.57
CA ALA A 132 15.42 -16.55 -53.08
C ALA A 132 15.49 -17.90 -52.38
N SER A 133 15.08 -17.96 -51.12
CA SER A 133 14.72 -19.22 -50.46
C SER A 133 13.33 -19.07 -49.87
N ASP A 134 12.34 -19.36 -50.71
CA ASP A 134 11.02 -19.82 -50.28
C ASP A 134 11.23 -21.10 -49.45
N GLY A 135 11.05 -20.97 -48.14
CA GLY A 135 11.33 -22.01 -47.16
C GLY A 135 10.17 -22.11 -46.18
N GLU A 136 9.14 -22.84 -46.59
CA GLU A 136 8.05 -23.34 -45.75
C GLU A 136 8.64 -24.01 -44.49
N ALA A 137 8.24 -23.55 -43.30
CA ALA A 137 8.46 -24.25 -42.04
C ALA A 137 7.19 -24.16 -41.19
N ASP A 138 6.31 -25.13 -41.40
CA ASP A 138 5.25 -25.55 -40.48
C ASP A 138 5.85 -25.91 -39.11
N SER A 139 5.32 -25.33 -38.04
CA SER A 139 5.67 -25.70 -36.66
C SER A 139 4.56 -25.29 -35.69
N GLU A 140 3.53 -26.12 -35.66
CA GLU A 140 2.82 -26.64 -34.48
C GLU A 140 2.49 -25.69 -33.31
N LYS A 141 1.17 -25.45 -33.19
CA LYS A 141 0.42 -25.09 -31.99
C LYS A 141 0.93 -25.82 -30.74
N ARG A 142 1.52 -25.08 -29.79
CA ARG A 142 1.77 -25.59 -28.43
C ARG A 142 0.61 -25.19 -27.51
N GLU A 143 -0.21 -26.17 -27.15
CA GLU A 143 -1.12 -26.09 -26.01
C GLU A 143 -0.30 -26.16 -24.71
N ALA A 144 -0.36 -25.09 -23.91
CA ALA A 144 0.13 -25.11 -22.55
C ALA A 144 -0.96 -25.69 -21.64
N THR A 145 -0.78 -26.94 -21.25
CA THR A 145 -1.49 -27.56 -20.14
C THR A 145 -0.92 -27.04 -18.83
N THR A 146 -1.55 -26.05 -18.21
CA THR A 146 -1.28 -25.69 -16.81
C THR A 146 -2.39 -26.28 -15.96
N GLY A 147 -2.10 -27.43 -15.35
CA GLY A 147 -2.81 -27.86 -14.16
C GLY A 147 -2.49 -26.87 -13.05
N ASP A 148 -3.48 -26.04 -12.72
CA ASP A 148 -3.43 -25.06 -11.65
C ASP A 148 -4.44 -25.50 -10.58
N ASP A 149 -3.94 -26.22 -9.57
CA ASP A 149 -4.64 -26.43 -8.30
C ASP A 149 -4.59 -25.12 -7.53
N SER A 150 -5.42 -24.17 -7.97
CA SER A 150 -5.59 -22.88 -7.34
C SER A 150 -7.04 -22.79 -6.91
N PRO A 151 -7.35 -22.50 -5.63
CA PRO A 151 -8.73 -22.38 -5.20
C PRO A 151 -9.31 -21.20 -5.97
N GLY A 152 -10.25 -21.51 -6.88
CA GLY A 152 -10.86 -20.55 -7.78
C GLY A 152 -11.40 -19.32 -7.05
N PRO A 153 -11.71 -18.25 -7.81
CA PRO A 153 -12.13 -16.97 -7.24
C PRO A 153 -13.26 -17.18 -6.25
N ARG A 154 -12.99 -16.86 -4.98
CA ARG A 154 -14.02 -16.90 -3.93
C ARG A 154 -15.02 -15.81 -4.27
N THR A 155 -16.23 -16.21 -4.65
CA THR A 155 -17.35 -15.30 -4.89
C THR A 155 -17.62 -14.49 -3.63
N ILE A 156 -17.53 -13.17 -3.74
CA ILE A 156 -17.91 -12.25 -2.67
C ILE A 156 -19.42 -12.44 -2.44
N LYS A 157 -19.80 -12.64 -1.18
CA LYS A 157 -21.19 -12.73 -0.76
C LYS A 157 -21.75 -11.33 -0.65
N GLU A 158 -22.30 -10.81 -1.75
CA GLU A 158 -22.84 -9.44 -1.85
C GLU A 158 -24.00 -9.18 -0.86
N ASP A 159 -24.66 -10.23 -0.37
CA ASP A 159 -25.69 -10.16 0.67
C ASP A 159 -25.15 -9.82 2.07
N LEU A 160 -23.82 -9.90 2.27
CA LEU A 160 -23.16 -9.46 3.49
C LEU A 160 -22.77 -7.98 3.46
N PHE A 161 -22.82 -7.34 2.29
CA PHE A 161 -22.56 -5.91 2.13
C PHE A 161 -23.90 -5.19 2.06
N LEU A 162 -24.09 -4.13 2.84
CA LEU A 162 -25.21 -3.24 2.62
C LEU A 162 -25.07 -2.72 1.19
N GLN A 163 -26.11 -2.90 0.37
CA GLN A 163 -26.17 -2.32 -0.96
C GLN A 163 -25.98 -0.80 -0.82
N ASP A 164 -25.21 -0.20 -1.72
CA ASP A 164 -24.70 1.19 -1.69
C ASP A 164 -25.74 2.31 -1.41
N ASP A 165 -27.02 1.98 -1.30
CA ASP A 165 -28.15 2.90 -1.11
C ASP A 165 -28.84 2.82 0.27
N GLU A 166 -28.36 2.00 1.21
CA GLU A 166 -28.95 1.88 2.56
C GLU A 166 -28.02 2.38 3.68
N LEU A 167 -27.21 3.40 3.37
CA LEU A 167 -26.59 4.23 4.40
C LEU A 167 -27.70 5.01 5.11
N PRO A 168 -27.85 4.88 6.45
CA PRO A 168 -28.83 5.64 7.20
C PRO A 168 -28.65 7.15 6.95
N ASP A 169 -29.72 7.84 6.53
CA ASP A 169 -29.75 9.30 6.29
C ASP A 169 -29.43 10.13 7.55
N ASP A 170 -29.26 9.51 8.72
CA ASP A 170 -28.96 10.15 9.99
C ASP A 170 -27.46 10.25 10.32
N LEU A 171 -26.57 9.84 9.41
CA LEU A 171 -25.12 10.00 9.61
C LEU A 171 -24.67 11.47 9.63
N ASP A 172 -25.40 12.36 8.96
CA ASP A 172 -25.12 13.80 8.98
C ASP A 172 -25.50 14.47 10.32
N ALA A 173 -26.28 13.79 11.18
CA ALA A 173 -26.66 14.30 12.50
C ALA A 173 -25.65 13.94 13.60
N LEU A 174 -24.55 13.25 13.28
CA LEU A 174 -23.50 12.85 14.23
C LEU A 174 -22.37 13.89 14.37
N ASP A 175 -22.39 14.95 13.55
CA ASP A 175 -21.38 16.02 13.56
C ASP A 175 -21.90 17.32 14.21
N GLU A 176 -23.06 17.27 14.89
CA GLU A 176 -23.62 18.37 15.71
C GLU A 176 -23.56 18.08 17.22
#